data_AF-Q9LB97-F1
#
_entry.id   AF-Q9LB97-F1
#
_cell.length_a   1.000
_cell.length_b   1.000
_cell.length_c   1.000
_cell.angle_alpha   90.00
_cell.angle_beta   90.00
_cell.angle_gamma   90.00
#
_symmetry.space_group_name_H-M   'P 1'
#
loop_
_entity.id
_entity.type
_entity.pdbx_description
1 polymer ?
#
loop_
_entity_poly.entity_id
_entity_poly.type
_entity_poly.pdbx_seq_one_letter_code
_entity_poly.pdbx_strand_id
1 'polypeptide(L)'
;TLGPNAVMDYSQFSNVTIQGDFINNQGTINYLVRGGDIETLSVGNAAAMLFNNDIDSATGFYKPLIKINSAQDLIKNKEHVLLKAKIIGYENASLGTNNISNANLIEQFNERLALYNNNNRMDTCVVRNTDDIKACGMAIGDQAM
;
A
#
# COMPACT_ATOMS: atom_id res chain seq x y z
N THR A 1 -9.23 -3.98 14.16
CA THR A 1 -8.87 -4.92 13.08
C THR A 1 -9.57 -4.50 11.81
N LEU A 2 -8.84 -4.42 10.71
CA LEU A 2 -9.36 -4.30 9.34
C LEU A 2 -9.40 -5.71 8.74
N GLY A 3 -10.59 -6.17 8.35
CA GLY A 3 -10.80 -7.54 7.85
C GLY A 3 -10.49 -7.71 6.35
N PRO A 4 -10.57 -8.94 5.82
CA PRO A 4 -10.26 -9.22 4.42
C PRO A 4 -11.13 -8.42 3.47
N ASN A 5 -10.50 -7.78 2.47
CA ASN A 5 -11.12 -6.88 1.49
C ASN A 5 -11.83 -5.66 2.08
N ALA A 6 -11.72 -5.39 3.40
CA ALA A 6 -12.24 -4.17 3.99
C ALA A 6 -11.37 -2.99 3.56
N VAL A 7 -12.01 -1.84 3.37
CA VAL A 7 -11.36 -0.61 2.93
C VAL A 7 -11.45 0.42 4.05
N MET A 8 -10.32 1.05 4.36
CA MET A 8 -10.22 2.16 5.30
C MET A 8 -9.70 3.40 4.57
N ASP A 9 -10.57 4.40 4.37
CA ASP A 9 -10.14 5.71 3.88
C ASP A 9 -9.60 6.54 5.04
N TYR A 10 -8.32 6.91 4.97
CA TYR A 10 -7.60 7.58 6.04
C TYR A 10 -6.97 8.91 5.59
N SER A 11 -7.19 9.94 6.40
CA SER A 11 -6.72 11.30 6.14
C SER A 11 -6.61 12.09 7.45
N GLN A 12 -6.06 13.31 7.35
CA GLN A 12 -6.01 14.27 8.47
C GLN A 12 -7.40 14.59 9.06
N PHE A 13 -8.48 14.37 8.32
CA PHE A 13 -9.85 14.63 8.79
C PHE A 13 -10.45 13.44 9.55
N SER A 14 -9.82 12.26 9.48
CA SER A 14 -10.36 11.04 10.08
C SER A 14 -10.25 11.03 11.62
N ASN A 15 -9.33 11.82 12.21
CA ASN A 15 -9.07 11.92 13.65
C ASN A 15 -9.04 10.54 14.37
N VAL A 16 -8.36 9.56 13.78
CA VAL A 16 -8.24 8.21 14.35
C VAL A 16 -6.91 8.08 15.07
N THR A 17 -6.97 7.73 16.36
CA THR A 17 -5.83 7.26 17.15
C THR A 17 -6.17 5.88 17.71
N ILE A 18 -5.30 4.89 17.47
CA ILE A 18 -5.51 3.53 17.96
C ILE A 18 -4.67 3.34 19.22
N GLN A 19 -5.30 3.19 20.38
CA GLN A 19 -4.57 3.05 21.66
C GLN A 19 -3.96 1.66 21.85
N GLY A 20 -4.59 0.62 21.31
CA GLY A 20 -4.15 -0.77 21.42
C GLY A 20 -3.41 -1.25 20.18
N ASP A 21 -3.69 -2.49 19.78
CA ASP A 21 -3.12 -3.09 18.57
C ASP A 21 -3.95 -2.76 17.33
N PHE A 22 -3.26 -2.68 16.20
CA PHE A 22 -3.87 -2.60 14.88
C PHE A 22 -3.53 -3.84 14.07
N ILE A 23 -4.53 -4.47 13.48
CA ILE A 23 -4.34 -5.63 12.60
C ILE A 23 -4.99 -5.27 11.27
N ASN A 24 -4.19 -5.20 10.21
CA ASN A 24 -4.68 -5.22 8.84
C ASN A 24 -4.62 -6.65 8.32
N ASN A 25 -5.77 -7.34 8.30
CA ASN A 25 -5.89 -8.69 7.78
C ASN A 25 -6.41 -8.66 6.35
N GLN A 26 -5.50 -8.49 5.39
CA GLN A 26 -5.82 -8.51 3.95
C GLN A 26 -6.85 -7.43 3.54
N GLY A 27 -6.90 -6.32 4.27
CA GLY A 27 -7.64 -5.11 3.92
C GLY A 27 -6.75 -4.05 3.29
N THR A 28 -7.36 -2.97 2.82
CA THR A 28 -6.66 -1.87 2.15
C THR A 28 -6.89 -0.56 2.88
N ILE A 29 -5.81 0.14 3.22
CA ILE A 29 -5.84 1.51 3.74
C ILE A 29 -5.59 2.48 2.57
N ASN A 30 -6.55 3.33 2.26
CA ASN A 30 -6.42 4.39 1.27
C ASN A 30 -6.01 5.69 1.98
N TYR A 31 -4.76 6.12 1.79
CA TYR A 31 -4.28 7.42 2.23
C TYR A 31 -4.64 8.48 1.21
N LEU A 32 -5.17 9.59 1.71
CA LEU A 32 -5.46 10.79 0.93
C LEU A 32 -4.35 11.82 1.11
N VAL A 33 -3.73 12.22 -0.01
CA VAL A 33 -2.75 13.32 -0.02
C VAL A 33 -3.45 14.67 0.11
N ARG A 34 -3.01 15.49 1.06
CA ARG A 34 -3.50 16.86 1.27
C ARG A 34 -2.34 17.79 1.61
N GLY A 35 -2.27 18.95 0.94
CA GLY A 35 -1.17 19.90 1.13
C GLY A 35 0.22 19.30 0.83
N GLY A 36 0.26 18.25 0.02
CA GLY A 36 1.48 17.50 -0.30
C GLY A 36 2.00 16.60 0.82
N ASP A 37 1.17 16.25 1.80
CA ASP A 37 1.50 15.30 2.87
C ASP A 37 0.38 14.28 3.11
N ILE A 38 0.66 13.30 3.98
CA ILE A 38 -0.26 12.27 4.45
C ILE A 38 -0.34 12.29 5.97
N GLU A 39 -1.49 11.86 6.50
CA GLU A 39 -1.66 11.69 7.95
C GLU A 39 -1.03 10.37 8.41
N THR A 40 -0.26 10.39 9.50
CA THR A 40 0.34 9.18 10.07
C THR A 40 -0.67 8.40 10.91
N LEU A 41 -0.94 7.15 10.55
CA LEU A 41 -1.74 6.25 11.39
C LEU A 41 -0.96 5.86 12.65
N SER A 42 -1.35 6.45 13.78
CA SER A 42 -0.72 6.23 15.07
C SER A 42 -1.34 5.06 15.83
N VAL A 43 -0.53 4.05 16.15
CA VAL A 43 -0.90 2.82 16.85
C VAL A 43 -0.10 2.72 18.16
N GLY A 44 -0.80 2.59 19.29
CA GLY A 44 -0.23 2.70 20.63
C GLY A 44 0.62 1.50 21.07
N ASN A 45 0.41 0.34 20.47
CA ASN A 45 1.17 -0.88 20.78
C ASN A 45 1.76 -1.55 19.54
N ALA A 46 1.15 -2.61 19.01
CA ALA A 46 1.67 -3.34 17.85
C ALA A 46 0.77 -3.15 16.62
N ALA A 47 1.37 -3.17 15.44
CA ALA A 47 0.66 -3.26 14.17
C ALA A 47 1.01 -4.57 13.46
N ALA A 48 0.02 -5.25 12.88
CA ALA A 48 0.23 -6.45 12.07
C ALA A 48 -0.30 -6.24 10.65
N MET A 49 0.55 -6.49 9.66
CA MET A 49 0.23 -6.40 8.22
C MET A 49 0.20 -7.81 7.65
N LEU A 50 -1.00 -8.38 7.55
CA LEU A 50 -1.20 -9.72 7.01
C LEU A 50 -1.65 -9.59 5.55
N PHE A 51 -0.94 -10.28 4.68
CA PHE A 51 -1.18 -10.26 3.24
C PHE A 51 -1.20 -11.66 2.65
N ASN A 52 -1.63 -11.77 1.41
CA ASN A 52 -1.69 -13.03 0.67
C ASN A 52 -1.08 -12.85 -0.73
N ASN A 53 -0.93 -13.93 -1.47
CA ASN A 53 -0.40 -13.95 -2.84
C ASN A 53 -1.51 -13.89 -3.90
N ASP A 54 -2.73 -13.48 -3.54
CA ASP A 54 -3.82 -13.35 -4.49
C ASP A 54 -3.51 -12.22 -5.48
N ILE A 55 -3.66 -12.56 -6.76
CA ILE A 55 -3.51 -11.62 -7.86
C ILE A 55 -4.88 -11.03 -8.17
N ASP A 56 -4.98 -9.71 -8.12
CA ASP A 56 -6.14 -8.98 -8.64
C ASP A 56 -6.14 -9.09 -10.16
N SER A 57 -7.18 -9.69 -10.73
CA SER A 57 -7.29 -9.89 -12.17
C SER A 57 -7.35 -8.59 -12.97
N ALA A 58 -7.87 -7.51 -12.38
CA ALA A 58 -7.93 -6.20 -13.04
C ALA A 58 -6.52 -5.64 -13.28
N THR A 59 -5.65 -5.73 -12.27
CA THR A 59 -4.29 -5.17 -12.31
C THR A 59 -3.22 -6.19 -12.73
N GLY A 60 -3.51 -7.49 -12.59
CA GLY A 60 -2.54 -8.58 -12.76
C GLY A 60 -1.45 -8.59 -11.71
N PHE A 61 -1.70 -7.98 -10.54
CA PHE A 61 -0.72 -7.86 -9.46
C PHE A 61 -1.35 -8.08 -8.08
N TYR A 62 -0.54 -8.15 -7.04
CA TYR A 62 -1.03 -8.32 -5.67
C TYR A 62 -1.96 -7.19 -5.26
N LYS A 63 -3.02 -7.54 -4.51
CA LYS A 63 -3.88 -6.55 -3.88
C LYS A 63 -3.06 -5.70 -2.89
N PRO A 64 -3.11 -4.36 -3.00
CA PRO A 64 -2.37 -3.49 -2.10
C PRO A 64 -3.00 -3.47 -0.69
N LEU A 65 -2.15 -3.49 0.34
CA LEU A 65 -2.53 -3.22 1.73
C LEU A 65 -2.59 -1.73 2.01
N ILE A 66 -1.78 -0.96 1.29
CA ILE A 66 -1.73 0.50 1.39
C ILE A 66 -1.82 1.07 -0.03
N LYS A 67 -2.75 2.01 -0.22
CA LYS A 67 -2.86 2.81 -1.43
C LYS A 67 -2.70 4.28 -1.07
N ILE A 68 -1.81 4.99 -1.76
CA ILE A 68 -1.69 6.45 -1.66
C ILE A 68 -2.25 7.02 -2.97
N ASN A 69 -3.43 7.63 -2.89
CA ASN A 69 -4.04 8.26 -4.05
C ASN A 69 -3.54 9.69 -4.20
N SER A 70 -3.37 10.14 -5.45
CA SER A 70 -2.79 11.46 -5.77
C SER A 70 -1.34 11.59 -5.29
N ALA A 71 -0.57 10.52 -5.38
CA ALA A 71 0.81 10.46 -4.90
C ALA A 71 1.75 11.42 -5.66
N GLN A 72 1.38 11.86 -6.86
CA GLN A 72 2.13 12.88 -7.60
C GLN A 72 2.17 14.25 -6.89
N ASP A 73 1.23 14.49 -5.96
CA ASP A 73 1.14 15.75 -5.22
C ASP A 73 2.01 15.74 -3.96
N LEU A 74 2.65 14.62 -3.60
CA LEU A 74 3.54 14.52 -2.44
C LEU A 74 4.76 15.43 -2.57
N ILE A 75 5.15 16.05 -1.46
CA ILE A 75 6.39 16.82 -1.38
C ILE A 75 7.58 15.89 -1.57
N LYS A 76 8.31 16.06 -2.68
CA LYS A 76 9.51 15.27 -2.95
C LYS A 76 10.61 15.52 -1.91
N ASN A 77 11.47 14.52 -1.72
CA ASN A 77 12.63 14.57 -0.81
C ASN A 77 12.27 14.82 0.66
N LYS A 78 11.04 14.46 1.05
CA LYS A 78 10.53 14.49 2.42
C LYS A 78 10.12 13.08 2.83
N GLU A 79 10.40 12.72 4.08
CA GLU A 79 9.86 11.50 4.67
C GLU A 79 8.36 11.67 4.96
N HIS A 80 7.55 10.77 4.40
CA HIS A 80 6.12 10.69 4.63
C HIS A 80 5.82 9.44 5.46
N VAL A 81 5.54 9.62 6.75
CA VAL A 81 5.34 8.50 7.68
C VAL A 81 3.90 8.00 7.58
N LEU A 82 3.70 6.82 6.99
CA LEU A 82 2.38 6.20 6.83
C LEU A 82 1.81 5.69 8.15
N LEU A 83 2.60 4.93 8.90
CA LEU A 83 2.16 4.24 10.12
C LEU A 83 3.25 4.28 11.17
N LYS A 84 2.86 4.51 12.42
CA LYS A 84 3.75 4.49 13.58
C LYS A 84 3.19 3.56 14.65
N ALA A 85 3.98 2.56 15.05
CA ALA A 85 3.70 1.62 16.13
C ALA A 85 4.99 1.32 16.91
N LYS A 86 4.90 0.68 18.09
CA LYS A 86 6.10 0.22 18.79
C LYS A 86 6.78 -0.93 18.04
N ILE A 87 5.98 -1.82 17.47
CA ILE A 87 6.41 -2.98 16.69
C ILE A 87 5.46 -3.13 15.51
N ILE A 88 6.02 -3.41 14.32
CA ILE A 88 5.24 -3.73 13.12
C ILE A 88 5.62 -5.15 12.69
N GLY A 89 4.65 -6.06 12.71
CA GLY A 89 4.78 -7.42 12.22
C GLY A 89 4.24 -7.56 10.79
N TYR A 90 4.88 -8.40 10.00
CA TYR A 90 4.48 -8.73 8.62
C TYR A 90 4.27 -10.22 8.52
N GLU A 91 3.21 -10.64 7.83
CA GLU A 91 2.88 -12.05 7.68
C GLU A 91 2.25 -12.31 6.30
N ASN A 92 2.71 -13.37 5.63
CA ASN A 92 2.11 -13.83 4.40
C ASN A 92 1.24 -15.07 4.69
N ALA A 93 -0.08 -14.88 4.73
CA ALA A 93 -1.07 -15.92 4.98
C ALA A 93 -1.11 -17.00 3.88
N SER A 94 -0.51 -16.76 2.71
CA SER A 94 -0.40 -17.76 1.62
C SER A 94 0.82 -18.66 1.74
N LEU A 95 1.82 -18.28 2.54
CA LEU A 95 2.92 -19.18 2.87
C LEU A 95 2.39 -20.18 3.90
N GLY A 96 1.88 -21.32 3.41
CA GLY A 96 1.64 -22.46 4.28
C GLY A 96 2.92 -22.81 5.05
N THR A 97 2.83 -23.61 6.11
CA THR A 97 3.94 -24.00 7.01
C THR A 97 5.19 -24.57 6.31
N ASN A 98 5.11 -24.88 5.00
CA ASN A 98 6.17 -25.52 4.21
C ASN A 98 6.63 -24.73 2.97
N ASN A 99 6.09 -23.52 2.71
CA ASN A 99 6.52 -22.70 1.58
C ASN A 99 7.44 -21.58 2.05
N ILE A 100 8.73 -21.69 1.72
CA ILE A 100 9.73 -20.67 2.00
C ILE A 100 9.80 -19.77 0.76
N SER A 101 9.24 -18.56 0.87
CA SER A 101 9.63 -17.48 -0.02
C SER A 101 11.05 -17.07 0.35
N ASN A 102 11.97 -17.00 -0.63
CA ASN A 102 13.32 -16.49 -0.40
C ASN A 102 13.34 -14.97 -0.16
N ALA A 103 12.24 -14.26 -0.46
CA ALA A 103 12.12 -12.82 -0.25
C ALA A 103 11.70 -12.51 1.19
N ASN A 104 12.30 -11.46 1.76
CA ASN A 104 11.97 -10.98 3.11
C ASN A 104 10.48 -10.57 3.17
N LEU A 105 9.78 -10.83 4.29
CA LEU A 105 8.39 -10.43 4.49
C LEU A 105 8.18 -8.91 4.32
N ILE A 106 9.19 -8.11 4.66
CA ILE A 106 9.17 -6.65 4.45
C ILE A 106 9.21 -6.33 2.95
N GLU A 107 10.00 -7.04 2.15
CA GLU A 107 10.07 -6.84 0.69
C GLU A 107 8.73 -7.22 0.04
N GLN A 108 8.15 -8.35 0.43
CA GLN A 108 6.83 -8.76 -0.03
C GLN A 108 5.75 -7.73 0.38
N PHE A 109 5.85 -7.17 1.57
CA PHE A 109 4.95 -6.09 1.99
C PHE A 109 5.12 -4.85 1.11
N ASN A 110 6.34 -4.47 0.75
CA ASN A 110 6.60 -3.29 -0.09
C ASN A 110 5.95 -3.42 -1.49
N GLU A 111 5.86 -4.62 -2.07
CA GLU A 111 5.12 -4.86 -3.32
C GLU A 111 3.60 -4.56 -3.16
N ARG A 112 3.09 -4.60 -1.94
CA ARG A 112 1.67 -4.35 -1.60
C ARG A 112 1.42 -2.92 -1.13
N LEU A 113 2.40 -2.04 -1.31
CA LEU A 113 2.24 -0.60 -1.16
C LEU A 113 2.16 0.03 -2.56
N ALA A 114 1.07 0.74 -2.85
CA ALA A 114 0.80 1.27 -4.17
C ALA A 114 0.62 2.80 -4.14
N LEU A 115 1.38 3.51 -4.95
CA LEU A 115 1.27 4.95 -5.18
C LEU A 115 0.56 5.16 -6.51
N TYR A 116 -0.46 6.02 -6.50
CA TYR A 116 -1.27 6.28 -7.69
C TYR A 116 -1.17 7.73 -8.14
N ASN A 117 -0.95 7.92 -9.44
CA ASN A 117 -1.12 9.17 -10.15
C ASN A 117 -2.29 9.03 -11.13
N ASN A 118 -3.35 9.84 -10.95
CA ASN A 118 -4.56 9.79 -11.77
C ASN A 118 -5.10 8.36 -12.00
N ASN A 119 -5.19 7.57 -10.93
CA ASN A 119 -5.62 6.15 -10.91
C ASN A 119 -4.66 5.15 -11.57
N ASN A 120 -3.53 5.59 -12.13
CA ASN A 120 -2.47 4.69 -12.59
C ASN A 120 -1.39 4.53 -11.53
N ARG A 121 -0.90 3.31 -11.35
CA ARG A 121 0.15 3.02 -10.36
C ARG A 121 1.50 3.55 -10.87
N MET A 122 2.23 4.27 -10.03
CA MET A 122 3.48 4.95 -10.39
C MET A 122 4.72 4.43 -9.65
N ASP A 123 4.57 3.70 -8.54
CA ASP A 123 5.69 3.06 -7.84
C ASP A 123 6.19 1.82 -8.59
N THR A 124 5.26 1.05 -9.16
CA THR A 124 5.52 -0.19 -9.89
C THR A 124 4.58 -0.25 -11.08
N CYS A 125 5.15 -0.32 -12.28
CA CYS A 125 4.38 -0.52 -13.50
C CYS A 125 4.27 -2.01 -13.83
N VAL A 126 3.05 -2.54 -13.70
CA VAL A 126 2.75 -3.94 -14.01
C VAL A 126 2.35 -4.01 -15.49
N VAL A 127 3.23 -4.57 -16.32
CA VAL A 127 3.07 -4.57 -17.78
C VAL A 127 2.69 -5.95 -18.29
N ARG A 128 1.47 -6.09 -18.83
CA ARG A 128 0.96 -7.33 -19.46
C ARG A 128 0.67 -7.13 -20.93
N ASN A 129 0.42 -5.89 -21.34
CA ASN A 129 0.12 -5.48 -22.72
C ASN A 129 0.56 -4.04 -22.97
N THR A 130 0.40 -3.56 -24.20
CA THR A 130 0.77 -2.19 -24.61
C THR A 130 -0.02 -1.10 -23.90
N ASP A 131 -1.25 -1.37 -23.45
CA ASP A 131 -2.05 -0.37 -22.74
C ASP A 131 -1.52 -0.14 -21.32
N ASP A 132 -1.01 -1.19 -20.66
CA ASP A 132 -0.33 -1.06 -19.37
C ASP A 132 0.96 -0.20 -19.50
N ILE A 133 1.67 -0.26 -20.65
CA ILE A 133 2.84 0.59 -20.92
C ILE A 133 2.43 2.06 -21.01
N LYS A 134 1.38 2.37 -21.78
CA LYS A 134 0.86 3.75 -21.89
C LYS A 134 0.36 4.28 -20.55
N ALA A 135 -0.32 3.45 -19.77
CA ALA A 135 -0.80 3.81 -18.43
C ALA A 135 0.40 4.14 -17.51
N CYS A 136 1.47 3.34 -17.57
CA CYS A 136 2.71 3.62 -16.87
C CYS A 136 3.34 4.95 -17.32
N GLY A 137 3.50 5.17 -18.63
CA GLY A 137 4.05 6.42 -19.18
C GLY A 137 3.29 7.66 -18.70
N MET A 138 1.95 7.59 -18.71
CA MET A 138 1.10 8.63 -18.12
C MET A 138 1.31 8.81 -16.61
N ALA A 139 1.46 7.71 -15.86
CA ALA A 139 1.63 7.75 -14.40
C ALA A 139 2.97 8.39 -13.98
N ILE A 140 4.04 8.12 -14.73
CA ILE A 140 5.39 8.60 -14.41
C ILE A 140 5.78 9.88 -15.18
N GLY A 141 4.98 10.28 -16.16
CA GLY A 141 5.21 11.47 -16.99
C GLY A 141 6.18 11.25 -18.15
N ASP A 142 6.37 10.02 -18.61
CA ASP A 142 7.18 9.68 -19.77
C ASP A 142 6.29 9.57 -21.02
N GLN A 143 6.48 10.50 -21.96
CA GLN A 143 5.72 10.56 -23.22
C GLN A 143 6.27 9.64 -24.31
N ALA A 144 7.44 9.05 -24.10
CA ALA A 144 8.10 8.16 -25.08
C ALA A 144 7.73 6.69 -24.88
N MET A 145 7.11 6.35 -23.74
CA MET A 145 6.52 5.03 -23.47
C MET A 145 5.16 4.86 -24.15
#